data_AF-R9KUI0-F1
#
_entry.id   AF-R9KUI0-F1
#
_cell.length_a   1.000
_cell.length_b   1.000
_cell.length_c   1.000
_cell.angle_alpha   90.00
_cell.angle_beta   90.00
_cell.angle_gamma   90.00
#
_symmetry.space_group_name_H-M   'P 1'
#
loop_
_entity.id
_entity.type
_entity.pdbx_description
1 polymer ?
#
loop_
_entity_poly.entity_id
_entity_poly.type
_entity_poly.pdbx_seq_one_letter_code
_entity_poly.pdbx_strand_id
1 'polypeptide(L)'
;MDQMNYQPQAPAPPAAPPPASQPVYAKGCLSAAWEDIKTTPGYVGKLVVLGLIMCVPILNFVVAGYLLHWAREVPFGGRTPMPPKYVTGKNFEYGFYAFVIGLVVGIVVSVAGMILGFIPLLGALVSLALSLAGAVAASLMQMRMIMGYTIGDGFAVKDLWAVAQRNWGQLLLVTLVPGVVVGFIVAVVSMVVLLFAMLLAMGAAMPMAVSASAASDPSFGEVMGLLGVIAGPTLFAALIVYVLACFAEALASTLTMRGLGHWVARYAPEWTTLVAPVPPTYPTTPAGPQNPGVPQ
;
A
#
# COMPACT_ATOMS: atom_id res chain seq x y z
N MET A 1 70.15 -14.61 -38.71
CA MET A 1 69.30 -15.18 -37.65
C MET A 1 68.63 -14.00 -36.99
N ASP A 2 67.35 -13.75 -37.24
CA ASP A 2 66.53 -12.88 -36.40
C ASP A 2 65.11 -13.43 -36.44
N GLN A 3 64.69 -13.96 -35.30
CA GLN A 3 63.43 -14.68 -35.14
C GLN A 3 62.24 -13.71 -35.19
N MET A 4 61.26 -14.05 -36.01
CA MET A 4 59.94 -13.44 -36.03
C MET A 4 59.26 -13.65 -34.66
N ASN A 5 59.07 -12.55 -33.93
CA ASN A 5 58.36 -12.55 -32.66
C ASN A 5 56.83 -12.56 -32.93
N TYR A 6 56.25 -13.75 -33.11
CA TYR A 6 54.81 -13.93 -33.24
C TYR A 6 54.18 -14.05 -31.85
N GLN A 7 53.61 -12.97 -31.33
CA GLN A 7 52.75 -13.05 -30.14
C GLN A 7 51.31 -13.37 -30.57
N PRO A 8 50.70 -14.48 -30.08
CA PRO A 8 49.30 -14.76 -30.35
C PRO A 8 48.40 -13.75 -29.61
N GLN A 9 47.64 -12.96 -30.37
CA GLN A 9 46.58 -12.11 -29.83
C GLN A 9 45.51 -12.97 -29.14
N ALA A 10 45.29 -12.72 -27.85
CA ALA A 10 44.22 -13.34 -27.09
C ALA A 10 42.85 -13.01 -27.72
N PRO A 11 41.88 -13.95 -27.76
CA PRO A 11 40.54 -13.68 -28.26
C PRO A 11 39.89 -12.55 -27.46
N ALA A 12 39.39 -11.52 -28.15
CA ALA A 12 38.63 -10.47 -27.53
C ALA A 12 37.40 -11.06 -26.80
N PRO A 13 37.10 -10.65 -25.55
CA PRO A 13 35.90 -11.09 -24.86
C PRO A 13 34.66 -10.77 -25.71
N PRO A 14 33.64 -11.64 -25.75
CA PRO A 14 32.38 -11.33 -26.43
C PRO A 14 31.83 -10.00 -25.92
N ALA A 15 31.50 -9.10 -26.84
CA ALA A 15 30.86 -7.83 -26.51
C ALA A 15 29.63 -8.10 -25.64
N ALA A 16 29.54 -7.42 -24.50
CA ALA A 16 28.38 -7.51 -23.62
C ALA A 16 27.11 -7.20 -24.45
N PRO A 17 26.02 -7.98 -24.27
CA PRO A 17 24.76 -7.69 -24.96
C PRO A 17 24.36 -6.23 -24.71
N PRO A 18 23.84 -5.52 -25.73
CA PRO A 18 23.37 -4.16 -25.54
C PRO A 18 22.34 -4.14 -24.39
N PRO A 19 22.37 -3.12 -23.51
CA PRO A 19 21.43 -3.02 -22.41
C PRO A 19 20.01 -3.11 -22.97
N ALA A 20 19.22 -4.05 -22.44
CA ALA A 20 17.84 -4.25 -22.84
C ALA A 20 17.12 -2.89 -22.80
N SER A 21 16.51 -2.52 -23.93
CA SER A 21 15.78 -1.27 -24.07
C SER A 21 14.74 -1.19 -22.94
N GLN A 22 14.88 -0.18 -22.07
CA GLN A 22 13.90 0.07 -21.01
C GLN A 22 12.49 0.13 -21.64
N PRO A 23 11.50 -0.60 -21.09
CA PRO A 23 10.17 -0.62 -21.67
C PRO A 23 9.60 0.82 -21.71
N VAL A 24 9.11 1.24 -22.88
CA VAL A 24 8.50 2.56 -23.04
C VAL A 24 7.12 2.55 -22.39
N TYR A 25 6.92 3.35 -21.34
CA TYR A 25 5.65 3.41 -20.61
C TYR A 25 4.72 4.47 -21.21
N ALA A 26 3.66 4.02 -21.89
CA ALA A 26 2.69 4.92 -22.54
C ALA A 26 1.79 5.73 -21.58
N LYS A 27 1.69 5.32 -20.31
CA LYS A 27 0.78 5.90 -19.30
C LYS A 27 1.51 6.19 -17.99
N GLY A 28 1.00 7.13 -17.19
CA GLY A 28 1.45 7.35 -15.81
C GLY A 28 1.16 6.14 -14.90
N CYS A 29 1.81 6.06 -13.75
CA CYS A 29 1.66 4.91 -12.83
C CYS A 29 0.23 4.73 -12.32
N LEU A 30 -0.45 5.82 -11.92
CA LEU A 30 -1.83 5.75 -11.45
C LEU A 30 -2.81 5.41 -12.57
N SER A 31 -2.62 5.93 -13.78
CA SER A 31 -3.50 5.61 -14.90
C SER A 31 -3.32 4.15 -15.37
N ALA A 32 -2.10 3.63 -15.34
CA ALA A 32 -1.83 2.21 -15.56
C ALA A 32 -2.44 1.33 -14.45
N ALA A 33 -2.33 1.73 -13.19
CA ALA A 33 -2.95 1.02 -12.07
C ALA A 33 -4.48 0.98 -12.20
N TRP A 34 -5.10 2.10 -12.55
CA TRP A 34 -6.54 2.17 -12.76
C TRP A 34 -7.02 1.31 -13.93
N GLU A 35 -6.22 1.23 -15.00
CA GLU A 35 -6.49 0.31 -16.11
C GLU A 35 -6.41 -1.16 -15.67
N ASP A 36 -5.35 -1.55 -14.95
CA ASP A 36 -5.21 -2.91 -14.42
C ASP A 36 -6.42 -3.29 -13.53
N ILE A 37 -6.91 -2.36 -12.69
CA ILE A 37 -8.12 -2.55 -11.89
C ILE A 37 -9.34 -2.78 -12.79
N LYS A 38 -9.57 -1.92 -13.79
CA LYS A 38 -10.74 -2.02 -14.68
C LYS A 38 -10.71 -3.27 -15.57
N THR A 39 -9.54 -3.79 -15.89
CA THR A 39 -9.39 -5.05 -16.63
C THR A 39 -9.70 -6.29 -15.78
N THR A 40 -9.80 -6.13 -14.46
CA THR A 40 -10.17 -7.24 -13.57
C THR A 40 -11.67 -7.56 -13.70
N PRO A 41 -12.04 -8.80 -14.06
CA PRO A 41 -13.45 -9.20 -14.11
C PRO A 41 -14.13 -9.01 -12.75
N GLY A 42 -15.25 -8.29 -12.74
CA GLY A 42 -16.00 -8.01 -11.52
C GLY A 42 -15.27 -7.15 -10.50
N TYR A 43 -14.36 -6.25 -10.93
CA TYR A 43 -13.52 -5.44 -10.05
C TYR A 43 -14.31 -4.70 -8.95
N VAL A 44 -15.51 -4.20 -9.24
CA VAL A 44 -16.37 -3.54 -8.23
C VAL A 44 -16.71 -4.50 -7.08
N GLY A 45 -17.15 -5.72 -7.40
CA GLY A 45 -17.43 -6.74 -6.39
C GLY A 45 -16.19 -7.12 -5.60
N LYS A 46 -15.01 -7.18 -6.24
CA LYS A 46 -13.75 -7.41 -5.54
C LYS A 46 -13.41 -6.29 -4.57
N LEU A 47 -13.51 -5.04 -5.00
CA LEU A 47 -13.27 -3.87 -4.15
C LEU A 47 -14.23 -3.81 -2.97
N VAL A 48 -15.50 -4.18 -3.18
CA VAL A 48 -16.49 -4.32 -2.10
C VAL A 48 -16.05 -5.41 -1.11
N VAL A 49 -15.65 -6.59 -1.58
CA VAL A 49 -15.14 -7.65 -0.69
C VAL A 49 -13.90 -7.18 0.09
N LEU A 50 -12.95 -6.51 -0.57
CA LEU A 50 -11.78 -5.95 0.10
C LEU A 50 -12.18 -4.91 1.16
N GLY A 51 -13.14 -4.03 0.86
CA GLY A 51 -13.69 -3.06 1.81
C GLY A 51 -14.36 -3.71 3.02
N LEU A 52 -15.13 -4.78 2.81
CA LEU A 52 -15.73 -5.56 3.91
C LEU A 52 -14.67 -6.21 4.80
N ILE A 53 -13.59 -6.73 4.20
CA ILE A 53 -12.46 -7.30 4.97
C ILE A 53 -11.73 -6.19 5.74
N MET A 54 -11.57 -4.99 5.16
CA MET A 54 -11.00 -3.83 5.84
C MET A 54 -11.81 -3.38 7.06
N CYS A 55 -13.12 -3.62 7.10
CA CYS A 55 -13.96 -3.27 8.25
C CYS A 55 -13.61 -4.05 9.51
N VAL A 56 -12.99 -5.23 9.40
CA VAL A 56 -12.65 -6.08 10.54
C VAL A 56 -11.19 -5.85 10.93
N PRO A 57 -10.92 -5.29 12.13
CA PRO A 57 -9.55 -5.11 12.62
C PRO A 57 -8.79 -6.43 12.61
N ILE A 58 -7.46 -6.37 12.39
CA ILE A 58 -6.54 -7.52 12.26
C ILE A 58 -6.75 -8.28 10.95
N LEU A 59 -8.00 -8.59 10.58
CA LEU A 59 -8.30 -9.23 9.30
C LEU A 59 -7.95 -8.32 8.11
N ASN A 60 -7.99 -7.00 8.31
CA ASN A 60 -7.53 -6.00 7.33
C ASN A 60 -6.07 -6.19 6.87
N PHE A 61 -5.21 -6.85 7.65
CA PHE A 61 -3.85 -7.20 7.21
C PHE A 61 -3.87 -8.06 5.95
N VAL A 62 -4.85 -8.96 5.82
CA VAL A 62 -5.01 -9.79 4.63
C VAL A 62 -5.14 -8.95 3.36
N VAL A 63 -5.84 -7.81 3.42
CA VAL A 63 -6.00 -6.93 2.25
C VAL A 63 -4.67 -6.29 1.88
N ALA A 64 -3.90 -5.80 2.87
CA ALA A 64 -2.58 -5.23 2.63
C ALA A 64 -1.65 -6.24 1.94
N GLY A 65 -1.56 -7.47 2.45
CA GLY A 65 -0.73 -8.50 1.83
C GLY A 65 -1.25 -8.97 0.47
N TYR A 66 -2.57 -9.07 0.29
CA TYR A 66 -3.19 -9.39 -1.01
C TYR A 66 -2.80 -8.36 -2.08
N LEU A 67 -2.89 -7.06 -1.75
CA LEU A 67 -2.54 -5.98 -2.65
C LEU A 67 -1.03 -5.92 -2.91
N LEU A 68 -0.20 -6.21 -1.90
CA LEU A 68 1.25 -6.31 -2.06
C LEU A 68 1.64 -7.45 -3.01
N HIS A 69 1.08 -8.65 -2.84
CA HIS A 69 1.36 -9.78 -3.73
C HIS A 69 0.94 -9.46 -5.17
N TRP A 70 -0.23 -8.84 -5.36
CA TRP A 70 -0.68 -8.44 -6.68
C TRP A 70 0.20 -7.33 -7.28
N ALA A 71 0.60 -6.33 -6.49
CA ALA A 71 1.47 -5.25 -6.95
C ALA A 71 2.88 -5.72 -7.31
N ARG A 72 3.42 -6.69 -6.57
CA ARG A 72 4.74 -7.29 -6.80
C ARG A 72 4.88 -7.83 -8.21
N GLU A 73 3.83 -8.36 -8.81
CA GLU A 73 3.90 -8.92 -10.17
C GLU A 73 4.32 -7.90 -11.23
N VAL A 74 4.02 -6.60 -11.01
CA VAL A 74 4.23 -5.55 -12.02
C VAL A 74 5.71 -5.34 -12.37
N PRO A 75 6.64 -5.18 -11.41
CA PRO A 75 8.08 -5.16 -11.68
C PRO A 75 8.60 -6.37 -12.46
N PHE A 76 8.00 -7.54 -12.30
CA PHE A 76 8.36 -8.76 -13.05
C PHE A 76 7.66 -8.87 -14.42
N GLY A 77 6.99 -7.80 -14.87
CA GLY A 77 6.25 -7.77 -16.14
C GLY A 77 4.85 -8.39 -16.06
N GLY A 78 4.41 -8.86 -14.89
CA GLY A 78 3.08 -9.42 -14.68
C GLY A 78 1.98 -8.36 -14.73
N ARG A 79 0.90 -8.67 -15.45
CA ARG A 79 -0.30 -7.82 -15.61
C ARG A 79 -1.59 -8.57 -15.36
N THR A 80 -1.57 -9.49 -14.39
CA THR A 80 -2.72 -10.34 -14.12
C THR A 80 -3.88 -9.53 -13.50
N PRO A 81 -5.14 -9.93 -13.77
CA PRO A 81 -6.29 -9.50 -12.97
C PRO A 81 -6.08 -9.77 -11.49
N MET A 82 -6.77 -9.05 -10.61
CA MET A 82 -6.64 -9.30 -9.17
C MET A 82 -6.91 -10.79 -8.83
N PRO A 83 -6.13 -11.43 -7.96
CA PRO A 83 -6.26 -12.86 -7.66
C PRO A 83 -7.66 -13.24 -7.13
N PRO A 84 -8.17 -14.46 -7.38
CA PRO A 84 -9.49 -14.88 -6.90
C PRO A 84 -9.52 -15.15 -5.38
N LYS A 85 -8.38 -15.54 -4.79
CA LYS A 85 -8.30 -15.92 -3.38
C LYS A 85 -7.87 -14.73 -2.52
N TYR A 86 -8.80 -14.21 -1.72
CA TYR A 86 -8.55 -13.05 -0.84
C TYR A 86 -7.82 -13.45 0.44
N VAL A 87 -8.34 -14.43 1.18
CA VAL A 87 -7.83 -14.81 2.49
C VAL A 87 -6.88 -16.00 2.37
N THR A 88 -5.60 -15.74 2.64
CA THR A 88 -4.55 -16.76 2.70
C THR A 88 -3.61 -16.46 3.86
N GLY A 89 -2.93 -17.49 4.40
CA GLY A 89 -1.91 -17.30 5.43
C GLY A 89 -0.78 -16.37 4.99
N LYS A 90 -0.35 -16.46 3.72
CA LYS A 90 0.66 -15.56 3.15
C LYS A 90 0.17 -14.12 3.05
N ASN A 91 -1.06 -13.89 2.58
CA ASN A 91 -1.62 -12.54 2.54
C ASN A 91 -1.71 -11.93 3.95
N PHE A 92 -2.04 -12.75 4.97
CA PHE A 92 -2.02 -12.30 6.36
C PHE A 92 -0.60 -11.97 6.84
N GLU A 93 0.36 -12.87 6.62
CA GLU A 93 1.76 -12.73 7.04
C GLU A 93 2.42 -11.47 6.45
N TYR A 94 2.34 -11.28 5.14
CA TYR A 94 2.90 -10.11 4.47
C TYR A 94 2.12 -8.83 4.77
N GLY A 95 0.83 -8.95 5.04
CA GLY A 95 0.01 -7.87 5.59
C GLY A 95 0.45 -7.43 6.97
N PHE A 96 0.75 -8.39 7.85
CA PHE A 96 1.28 -8.14 9.18
C PHE A 96 2.67 -7.48 9.10
N TYR A 97 3.55 -7.92 8.19
CA TYR A 97 4.82 -7.22 7.94
C TYR A 97 4.61 -5.78 7.47
N ALA A 98 3.63 -5.55 6.59
CA ALA A 98 3.29 -4.21 6.15
C ALA A 98 2.79 -3.32 7.29
N PHE A 99 2.00 -3.89 8.20
CA PHE A 99 1.60 -3.24 9.45
C PHE A 99 2.80 -2.93 10.35
N VAL A 100 3.72 -3.87 10.57
CA VAL A 100 4.93 -3.63 11.40
C VAL A 100 5.80 -2.51 10.81
N ILE A 101 5.99 -2.49 9.49
CA ILE A 101 6.69 -1.39 8.81
C ILE A 101 5.97 -0.06 9.05
N GLY A 102 4.65 -0.02 8.83
CA GLY A 102 3.83 1.17 9.06
C GLY A 102 3.88 1.65 10.52
N LEU A 103 3.89 0.71 11.47
CA LEU A 103 4.00 0.98 12.91
C LEU A 103 5.35 1.60 13.26
N VAL A 104 6.45 1.01 12.79
CA VAL A 104 7.81 1.53 13.06
C VAL A 104 7.98 2.94 12.47
N VAL A 105 7.58 3.14 11.21
CA VAL A 105 7.63 4.46 10.58
C VAL A 105 6.71 5.45 11.32
N GLY A 106 5.50 5.02 11.68
CA GLY A 106 4.54 5.81 12.45
C GLY A 106 5.11 6.28 13.78
N ILE A 107 5.75 5.39 14.54
CA ILE A 107 6.41 5.74 15.81
C ILE A 107 7.50 6.79 15.59
N VAL A 108 8.36 6.60 14.59
CA VAL A 108 9.45 7.56 14.27
C VAL A 108 8.87 8.94 13.93
N VAL A 109 7.84 8.99 13.09
CA VAL A 109 7.14 10.22 12.70
C VAL A 109 6.46 10.87 13.92
N SER A 110 5.77 10.10 14.75
CA SER A 110 5.07 10.60 15.93
C SER A 110 6.04 11.18 16.97
N VAL A 111 7.18 10.53 17.21
CA VAL A 111 8.21 11.05 18.13
C VAL A 111 8.76 12.39 17.63
N ALA A 112 9.08 12.49 16.35
CA ALA A 112 9.52 13.75 15.76
C ALA A 112 8.42 14.83 15.80
N GLY A 113 7.15 14.45 15.55
CA GLY A 113 6.00 15.35 15.66
C GLY A 113 5.82 15.90 17.08
N MET A 114 6.00 15.09 18.12
CA MET A 114 5.94 15.53 19.52
C MET A 114 6.99 16.59 19.84
N ILE A 115 8.22 16.44 19.31
CA ILE A 115 9.30 17.41 19.48
C ILE A 115 8.99 18.72 18.73
N LEU A 116 8.38 18.63 17.56
CA LEU A 116 8.01 19.80 16.76
C LEU A 116 6.81 20.55 17.35
N GLY A 117 5.96 19.90 18.14
CA GLY A 117 4.77 20.49 18.75
C GLY A 117 5.03 21.66 19.69
N PHE A 118 6.27 21.84 20.17
CA PHE A 118 6.68 23.03 20.93
C PHE A 118 6.76 24.30 20.07
N ILE A 119 6.79 24.16 18.74
CA ILE A 119 6.81 25.26 17.78
C ILE A 119 5.41 25.35 17.16
N PRO A 120 4.66 26.48 17.29
CA PRO A 120 3.24 26.51 16.93
C PRO A 120 2.97 26.22 15.44
N LEU A 121 2.93 27.24 14.58
CA LEU A 121 2.54 27.07 13.18
C LEU A 121 3.58 26.31 12.36
N LEU A 122 4.87 26.62 12.57
CA LEU A 122 5.96 25.93 11.86
C LEU A 122 6.06 24.46 12.26
N GLY A 123 5.91 24.14 13.55
CA GLY A 123 5.94 22.75 14.00
C GLY A 123 4.77 21.93 13.44
N ALA A 124 3.57 22.51 13.38
CA ALA A 124 2.41 21.86 12.76
C ALA A 124 2.63 21.57 11.27
N LEU A 125 3.13 22.56 10.50
CA LEU A 125 3.41 22.38 9.07
C LEU A 125 4.50 21.34 8.80
N VAL A 126 5.58 21.36 9.59
CA VAL A 126 6.67 20.38 9.47
C VAL A 126 6.20 19.00 9.89
N SER A 127 5.38 18.88 10.93
CA SER A 127 4.78 17.61 11.35
C SER A 127 3.87 17.04 10.26
N LEU A 128 3.09 17.87 9.57
CA LEU A 128 2.28 17.43 8.44
C LEU A 128 3.16 16.91 7.29
N ALA A 129 4.20 17.67 6.93
CA ALA A 129 5.14 17.25 5.89
C ALA A 129 5.83 15.92 6.25
N LEU A 130 6.21 15.76 7.52
CA LEU A 130 6.82 14.52 8.02
C LEU A 130 5.86 13.34 7.98
N SER A 131 4.59 13.53 8.33
CA SER A 131 3.56 12.49 8.22
C SER A 131 3.35 12.04 6.77
N LEU A 132 3.32 12.97 5.82
CA LEU A 132 3.22 12.65 4.39
C LEU A 132 4.47 11.92 3.88
N ALA A 133 5.66 12.38 4.27
CA ALA A 133 6.92 11.72 3.94
C ALA A 133 6.99 10.31 4.55
N GLY A 134 6.54 10.14 5.78
CA GLY A 134 6.43 8.85 6.46
C GLY A 134 5.51 7.88 5.73
N ALA A 135 4.33 8.35 5.27
CA ALA A 135 3.42 7.52 4.48
C ALA A 135 4.08 7.01 3.19
N VAL A 136 4.79 7.89 2.47
CA VAL A 136 5.52 7.54 1.25
C VAL A 136 6.62 6.53 1.53
N ALA A 137 7.41 6.77 2.59
CA ALA A 137 8.48 5.88 3.02
C ALA A 137 7.92 4.49 3.37
N ALA A 138 6.84 4.43 4.17
CA ALA A 138 6.20 3.17 4.55
C ALA A 138 5.71 2.39 3.32
N SER A 139 5.03 3.02 2.37
CA SER A 139 4.58 2.34 1.15
C SER A 139 5.75 1.79 0.34
N LEU A 140 6.85 2.55 0.20
CA LEU A 140 8.04 2.10 -0.53
C LEU A 140 8.75 0.94 0.19
N MET A 141 8.87 1.01 1.51
CA MET A 141 9.39 -0.06 2.37
C MET A 141 8.57 -1.34 2.24
N GLN A 142 7.24 -1.23 2.24
CA GLN A 142 6.33 -2.36 2.03
C GLN A 142 6.51 -3.00 0.65
N MET A 143 6.70 -2.19 -0.40
CA MET A 143 6.97 -2.72 -1.73
C MET A 143 8.32 -3.42 -1.82
N ARG A 144 9.36 -2.86 -1.20
CA ARG A 144 10.66 -3.54 -1.18
C ARG A 144 10.62 -4.85 -0.38
N MET A 145 9.90 -4.85 0.75
CA MET A 145 9.65 -6.03 1.57
C MET A 145 8.97 -7.13 0.76
N ILE A 146 7.89 -6.81 0.03
CA ILE A 146 7.22 -7.84 -0.78
C ILE A 146 8.07 -8.28 -1.95
N MET A 147 8.97 -7.44 -2.50
CA MET A 147 9.90 -7.84 -3.55
C MET A 147 10.93 -8.84 -3.04
N GLY A 148 11.51 -8.62 -1.85
CA GLY A 148 12.51 -9.50 -1.25
C GLY A 148 11.94 -10.71 -0.47
N TYR A 149 10.64 -10.71 -0.18
CA TYR A 149 9.99 -11.69 0.71
C TYR A 149 10.58 -11.74 2.13
N THR A 150 11.32 -10.72 2.55
CA THR A 150 11.79 -10.60 3.93
C THR A 150 11.44 -9.23 4.49
N ILE A 151 11.07 -9.19 5.77
CA ILE A 151 10.83 -7.92 6.46
C ILE A 151 12.09 -7.03 6.49
N GLY A 152 13.27 -7.67 6.57
CA GLY A 152 14.57 -6.99 6.59
C GLY A 152 14.83 -6.16 5.34
N ASP A 153 14.42 -6.65 4.16
CA ASP A 153 14.56 -5.90 2.91
C ASP A 153 13.75 -4.60 2.91
N GLY A 154 12.60 -4.60 3.60
CA GLY A 154 11.79 -3.40 3.83
C GLY A 154 12.50 -2.32 4.66
N PHE A 155 13.52 -2.68 5.44
CA PHE A 155 14.29 -1.76 6.28
C PHE A 155 15.69 -1.44 5.71
N ALA A 156 15.96 -1.77 4.46
CA ALA A 156 17.19 -1.37 3.77
C ALA A 156 17.18 0.13 3.40
N VAL A 157 17.17 1.01 4.41
CA VAL A 157 16.96 2.47 4.30
C VAL A 157 17.90 3.11 3.28
N LYS A 158 19.17 2.69 3.24
CA LYS A 158 20.15 3.22 2.29
C LYS A 158 19.73 3.00 0.83
N ASP A 159 19.28 1.80 0.50
CA ASP A 159 18.89 1.46 -0.86
C ASP A 159 17.54 2.09 -1.22
N LEU A 160 16.62 2.14 -0.26
CA LEU A 160 15.34 2.83 -0.40
C LEU A 160 15.54 4.32 -0.71
N TRP A 161 16.44 4.98 0.01
CA TRP A 161 16.77 6.38 -0.21
C TRP A 161 17.36 6.61 -1.60
N ALA A 162 18.33 5.79 -2.01
CA ALA A 162 18.96 5.89 -3.32
C ALA A 162 17.95 5.73 -4.48
N VAL A 163 16.95 4.88 -4.30
CA VAL A 163 15.87 4.67 -5.27
C VAL A 163 14.83 5.80 -5.23
N ALA A 164 14.42 6.24 -4.04
CA ALA A 164 13.42 7.29 -3.87
C ALA A 164 13.84 8.62 -4.53
N GLN A 165 15.15 8.92 -4.55
CA GLN A 165 15.70 10.11 -5.19
C GLN A 165 15.56 10.14 -6.72
N ARG A 166 15.36 8.99 -7.39
CA ARG A 166 15.33 8.90 -8.85
C ARG A 166 14.13 9.62 -9.47
N ASN A 167 12.95 9.47 -8.88
CA ASN A 167 11.74 10.22 -9.28
C ASN A 167 10.79 10.42 -8.10
N TRP A 168 11.18 11.31 -7.19
CA TRP A 168 10.42 11.65 -5.99
C TRP A 168 9.05 12.27 -6.31
N GLY A 169 8.94 13.08 -7.37
CA GLY A 169 7.67 13.71 -7.75
C GLY A 169 6.60 12.70 -8.14
N GLN A 170 6.94 11.72 -8.97
CA GLN A 170 6.01 10.66 -9.33
C GLN A 170 5.74 9.68 -8.17
N LEU A 171 6.74 9.49 -7.29
CA LEU A 171 6.59 8.68 -6.09
C LEU A 171 5.54 9.30 -5.14
N LEU A 172 5.67 10.60 -4.84
CA LEU A 172 4.69 11.34 -4.05
C LEU A 172 3.30 11.28 -4.68
N LEU A 173 3.22 11.44 -6.00
CA LEU A 173 1.95 11.40 -6.72
C LEU A 173 1.28 10.03 -6.57
N VAL A 174 2.02 8.94 -6.76
CA VAL A 174 1.45 7.59 -6.74
C VAL A 174 1.03 7.12 -5.34
N THR A 175 1.73 7.57 -4.29
CA THR A 175 1.44 7.17 -2.91
C THR A 175 0.42 8.08 -2.23
N LEU A 176 0.49 9.40 -2.44
CA LEU A 176 -0.31 10.36 -1.70
C LEU A 176 -1.63 10.71 -2.38
N VAL A 177 -1.64 10.88 -3.71
CA VAL A 177 -2.84 11.40 -4.40
C VAL A 177 -4.08 10.52 -4.19
N PRO A 178 -4.02 9.18 -4.33
CA PRO A 178 -5.20 8.35 -4.08
C PRO A 178 -5.74 8.51 -2.66
N GLY A 179 -4.85 8.45 -1.66
CA GLY A 179 -5.22 8.57 -0.24
C GLY A 179 -5.75 9.96 0.13
N VAL A 180 -5.12 11.03 -0.36
CA VAL A 180 -5.54 12.41 -0.08
C VAL A 180 -6.89 12.72 -0.74
N VAL A 181 -7.07 12.35 -2.02
CA VAL A 181 -8.34 12.59 -2.73
C VAL A 181 -9.47 11.82 -2.08
N VAL A 182 -9.27 10.52 -1.83
CA VAL A 182 -10.28 9.67 -1.21
C VAL A 182 -10.55 10.11 0.23
N GLY A 183 -9.50 10.39 1.00
CA GLY A 183 -9.61 10.88 2.37
C GLY A 183 -10.34 12.20 2.46
N PHE A 184 -10.10 13.13 1.53
CA PHE A 184 -10.84 14.39 1.44
C PHE A 184 -12.34 14.16 1.16
N ILE A 185 -12.67 13.28 0.21
CA ILE A 185 -14.07 12.92 -0.09
C ILE A 185 -14.73 12.31 1.15
N VAL A 186 -14.08 11.34 1.80
CA VAL A 186 -14.58 10.71 3.02
C VAL A 186 -14.75 11.74 4.12
N ALA A 187 -13.80 12.66 4.33
CA ALA A 187 -13.90 13.70 5.35
C ALA A 187 -15.10 14.63 5.13
N VAL A 188 -15.34 15.06 3.88
CA VAL A 188 -16.50 15.90 3.53
C VAL A 188 -17.80 15.14 3.76
N VAL A 189 -17.91 13.89 3.29
CA VAL A 189 -19.10 13.05 3.49
C VAL A 189 -19.34 12.80 4.99
N SER A 190 -18.28 12.50 5.74
CA SER A 190 -18.32 12.27 7.19
C SER A 190 -18.82 13.51 7.91
N MET A 191 -18.28 14.68 7.57
CA MET A 191 -18.70 15.96 8.15
C MET A 191 -20.19 16.20 7.92
N VAL A 192 -20.68 16.01 6.69
CA VAL A 192 -22.09 16.17 6.36
C VAL A 192 -22.96 15.18 7.14
N VAL A 193 -22.65 13.89 7.08
CA VAL A 193 -23.44 12.84 7.73
C VAL A 193 -23.48 13.01 9.25
N LEU A 194 -22.33 13.27 9.89
CA LEU A 194 -22.26 13.47 11.33
C LEU A 194 -22.93 14.77 11.78
N LEU A 195 -22.82 15.84 11.00
CA LEU A 195 -23.50 17.11 11.30
C LEU A 195 -25.03 16.95 11.22
N PHE A 196 -25.55 16.28 10.19
CA PHE A 196 -26.98 15.97 10.10
C PHE A 196 -27.43 15.07 11.25
N ALA A 197 -26.68 14.03 11.58
CA ALA A 197 -27.00 13.14 12.70
C ALA A 197 -27.02 13.91 14.03
N MET A 198 -26.06 14.81 14.25
CA MET A 198 -25.99 15.63 15.46
C MET A 198 -27.14 16.65 15.53
N LEU A 199 -27.53 17.27 14.41
CA LEU A 199 -28.68 18.18 14.37
C LEU A 199 -30.00 17.46 14.66
N LEU A 200 -30.21 16.27 14.09
CA LEU A 200 -31.39 15.44 14.37
C LEU A 200 -31.41 15.00 15.83
N ALA A 201 -30.26 14.56 16.35
CA ALA A 201 -30.07 14.21 17.75
C ALA A 201 -30.39 15.39 18.68
N MET A 202 -29.88 16.59 18.39
CA MET A 202 -30.17 17.80 19.17
C MET A 202 -31.66 18.16 19.10
N GLY A 203 -32.28 18.10 17.92
CA GLY A 203 -33.72 18.37 17.77
C GLY A 203 -34.58 17.42 18.61
N ALA A 204 -34.23 16.13 18.65
CA ALA A 204 -34.91 15.15 19.49
C ALA A 204 -34.58 15.28 20.99
N ALA A 205 -33.37 15.74 21.32
CA ALA A 205 -32.89 15.91 22.69
C ALA A 205 -33.38 17.21 23.35
N MET A 206 -33.71 18.26 22.59
CA MET A 206 -34.09 19.57 23.11
C MET A 206 -35.28 19.53 24.09
N PRO A 207 -36.40 18.83 23.82
CA PRO A 207 -37.50 18.73 24.78
C PRO A 207 -37.07 18.09 26.11
N MET A 208 -36.22 17.06 26.05
CA MET A 208 -35.68 16.36 27.22
C MET A 208 -34.68 17.22 27.98
N ALA A 209 -33.85 17.99 27.28
CA ALA A 209 -32.90 18.91 27.89
C ALA A 209 -33.63 20.05 28.61
N VAL A 210 -34.69 20.60 28.02
CA VAL A 210 -35.52 21.64 28.65
C VAL A 210 -36.21 21.08 29.89
N SER A 211 -36.81 19.89 29.83
CA SER A 211 -37.44 19.29 31.03
C SER A 211 -36.43 18.99 32.13
N ALA A 212 -35.25 18.45 31.78
CA ALA A 212 -34.20 18.16 32.75
C ALA A 212 -33.60 19.44 33.36
N SER A 213 -33.51 20.53 32.61
CA SER A 213 -33.01 21.82 33.10
C SER A 213 -33.95 22.51 34.11
N ALA A 214 -35.23 22.12 34.12
CA ALA A 214 -36.21 22.60 35.09
C ALA A 214 -36.17 21.82 36.42
N ALA A 215 -35.51 20.67 36.46
CA ALA A 215 -35.31 19.88 37.68
C ALA A 215 -34.09 20.40 38.45
N SER A 216 -34.19 20.48 39.78
CA SER A 216 -33.08 20.90 40.65
C SER A 216 -31.99 19.83 40.77
N ASP A 217 -32.35 18.55 40.61
CA ASP A 217 -31.45 17.40 40.62
C ASP A 217 -31.90 16.36 39.57
N PRO A 218 -31.31 16.36 38.35
CA PRO A 218 -31.68 15.38 37.34
C PRO A 218 -31.26 13.97 37.77
N SER A 219 -32.17 13.01 37.62
CA SER A 219 -31.90 11.60 37.90
C SER A 219 -30.89 11.00 36.91
N PHE A 220 -30.19 9.96 37.32
CA PHE A 220 -29.28 9.22 36.44
C PHE A 220 -29.98 8.71 35.17
N GLY A 221 -31.25 8.32 35.27
CA GLY A 221 -32.06 7.88 34.13
C GLY A 221 -32.30 8.98 33.10
N GLU A 222 -32.54 10.22 33.54
CA GLU A 222 -32.72 11.37 32.63
C GLU A 222 -31.43 11.74 31.92
N VAL A 223 -30.30 11.73 32.64
CA VAL A 223 -28.96 11.96 32.06
C VAL A 223 -28.63 10.88 31.01
N MET A 224 -28.84 9.61 31.34
CA MET A 224 -28.59 8.50 30.42
C MET A 224 -29.57 8.46 29.24
N GLY A 225 -30.83 8.87 29.45
CA GLY A 225 -31.81 9.02 28.38
C GLY A 225 -31.39 10.10 27.38
N LEU A 226 -30.96 11.26 27.88
CA LEU A 226 -30.47 12.36 27.04
C LEU A 226 -29.21 11.95 26.27
N LEU A 227 -28.26 11.29 26.95
CA LEU A 227 -27.07 10.72 26.31
C LEU A 227 -27.45 9.68 25.24
N GLY A 228 -28.42 8.81 25.50
CA GLY A 228 -28.88 7.81 24.54
C GLY A 228 -29.49 8.42 23.27
N VAL A 229 -30.30 9.48 23.41
CA VAL A 229 -30.91 10.18 22.27
C VAL A 229 -29.88 10.92 21.43
N ILE A 230 -28.80 11.43 22.05
CA ILE A 230 -27.74 12.12 21.33
C ILE A 230 -26.73 11.12 20.72
N ALA A 231 -26.23 10.20 21.55
CA ALA A 231 -25.21 9.23 21.19
C ALA A 231 -25.74 8.16 20.23
N GLY A 232 -26.99 7.71 20.36
CA GLY A 232 -27.53 6.63 19.53
C GLY A 232 -27.48 6.93 18.03
N PRO A 233 -28.11 8.00 17.54
CA PRO A 233 -28.07 8.38 16.13
C PRO A 233 -26.66 8.74 15.65
N THR A 234 -25.86 9.40 16.48
CA THR A 234 -24.48 9.80 16.11
C THR A 234 -23.54 8.60 16.02
N LEU A 235 -23.66 7.61 16.90
CA LEU A 235 -22.91 6.35 16.84
C LEU A 235 -23.32 5.52 15.62
N PHE A 236 -24.61 5.46 15.31
CA PHE A 236 -25.08 4.77 14.10
C PHE A 236 -24.58 5.44 12.83
N ALA A 237 -24.62 6.78 12.77
CA ALA A 237 -24.06 7.55 11.67
C ALA A 237 -22.53 7.36 11.56
N ALA A 238 -21.80 7.34 12.70
CA ALA A 238 -20.37 7.06 12.74
C ALA A 238 -20.04 5.66 12.23
N LEU A 239 -20.87 4.65 12.52
CA LEU A 239 -20.72 3.30 11.98
C LEU A 239 -20.88 3.28 10.45
N ILE A 240 -21.88 3.98 9.91
CA ILE A 240 -22.07 4.11 8.46
C ILE A 240 -20.84 4.76 7.82
N VAL A 241 -20.38 5.87 8.39
CA VAL A 241 -19.19 6.59 7.94
C VAL A 241 -17.95 5.69 7.99
N TYR A 242 -17.76 4.92 9.07
CA TYR A 242 -16.66 3.97 9.20
C TYR A 242 -16.68 2.94 8.07
N VAL A 243 -17.84 2.32 7.81
CA VAL A 243 -18.00 1.33 6.74
C VAL A 243 -17.70 1.95 5.37
N LEU A 244 -18.21 3.15 5.09
CA LEU A 244 -17.90 3.88 3.86
C LEU A 244 -16.41 4.20 3.73
N ALA A 245 -15.76 4.60 4.83
CA ALA A 245 -14.33 4.85 4.87
C ALA A 245 -13.52 3.58 4.57
N CYS A 246 -13.92 2.41 5.06
CA CYS A 246 -13.26 1.13 4.74
C CYS A 246 -13.34 0.78 3.25
N PHE A 247 -14.48 1.00 2.59
CA PHE A 247 -14.60 0.81 1.14
C PHE A 247 -13.73 1.79 0.36
N ALA A 248 -13.74 3.05 0.78
CA ALA A 248 -12.95 4.10 0.17
C ALA A 248 -11.44 3.81 0.31
N GLU A 249 -11.00 3.39 1.50
CA GLU A 249 -9.62 2.99 1.77
C GLU A 249 -9.21 1.75 0.97
N ALA A 250 -10.09 0.77 0.79
CA ALA A 250 -9.81 -0.39 -0.05
C ALA A 250 -9.53 0.03 -1.51
N LEU A 251 -10.27 1.01 -2.05
CA LEU A 251 -9.99 1.56 -3.38
C LEU A 251 -8.67 2.35 -3.40
N ALA A 252 -8.44 3.23 -2.43
CA ALA A 252 -7.23 4.06 -2.35
C ALA A 252 -5.97 3.18 -2.24
N SER A 253 -5.98 2.23 -1.31
CA SER A 253 -4.88 1.27 -1.11
C SER A 253 -4.64 0.42 -2.35
N THR A 254 -5.69 -0.05 -3.04
CA THR A 254 -5.54 -0.80 -4.30
C THR A 254 -4.83 0.02 -5.38
N LEU A 255 -5.26 1.27 -5.57
CA LEU A 255 -4.64 2.20 -6.53
C LEU A 255 -3.18 2.51 -6.18
N THR A 256 -2.92 2.81 -4.91
CA THR A 256 -1.58 3.15 -4.41
C THR A 256 -0.63 1.97 -4.59
N MET A 257 -0.99 0.77 -4.12
CA MET A 257 -0.08 -0.38 -4.16
C MET A 257 0.19 -0.81 -5.60
N ARG A 258 -0.85 -0.89 -6.44
CA ARG A 258 -0.65 -1.25 -7.84
C ARG A 258 0.12 -0.18 -8.60
N GLY A 259 -0.17 1.10 -8.35
CA GLY A 259 0.58 2.23 -8.91
C GLY A 259 2.04 2.21 -8.49
N LEU A 260 2.33 1.88 -7.23
CA LEU A 260 3.67 1.77 -6.72
C LEU A 260 4.42 0.59 -7.36
N GLY A 261 3.73 -0.51 -7.69
CA GLY A 261 4.27 -1.56 -8.55
C GLY A 261 4.73 -1.04 -9.91
N HIS A 262 3.93 -0.19 -10.58
CA HIS A 262 4.34 0.46 -11.84
C HIS A 262 5.51 1.43 -11.66
N TRP A 263 5.59 2.10 -10.51
CA TRP A 263 6.70 3.00 -10.19
C TRP A 263 8.00 2.22 -9.96
N VAL A 264 7.95 1.14 -9.18
CA VAL A 264 9.10 0.25 -8.93
C VAL A 264 9.59 -0.37 -10.23
N ALA A 265 8.69 -0.80 -11.12
CA ALA A 265 9.07 -1.34 -12.43
C ALA A 265 9.91 -0.35 -13.27
N ARG A 266 9.65 0.95 -13.14
CA ARG A 266 10.34 2.03 -13.88
C ARG A 266 11.64 2.46 -13.22
N TYR A 267 11.62 2.59 -11.90
CA TYR A 267 12.65 3.32 -11.16
C TYR A 267 13.46 2.45 -10.21
N ALA A 268 13.11 1.17 -10.05
CA ALA A 268 13.85 0.21 -9.24
C ALA A 268 13.82 -1.22 -9.84
N PRO A 269 14.12 -1.38 -11.15
CA PRO A 269 14.10 -2.70 -11.78
C PRO A 269 15.07 -3.69 -11.12
N GLU A 270 16.15 -3.20 -10.51
CA GLU A 270 17.10 -4.02 -9.77
C GLU A 270 16.48 -4.73 -8.56
N TRP A 271 15.33 -4.30 -8.04
CA TRP A 271 14.67 -5.01 -6.94
C TRP A 271 14.10 -6.36 -7.35
N THR A 272 13.97 -6.62 -8.66
CA THR A 272 13.55 -7.93 -9.17
C THR A 272 14.57 -9.04 -8.87
N THR A 273 15.81 -8.70 -8.55
CA THR A 273 16.87 -9.67 -8.22
C THR A 273 17.02 -9.92 -6.72
N LEU A 274 16.20 -9.27 -5.86
CA LEU A 274 16.26 -9.44 -4.40
C LEU A 274 15.95 -10.87 -3.95
N VAL A 275 15.12 -11.59 -4.70
CA VAL A 275 14.94 -13.02 -4.52
C VAL A 275 15.88 -13.72 -5.48
N ALA A 276 16.73 -14.60 -4.95
CA ALA A 276 17.52 -15.49 -5.79
C ALA A 276 16.59 -16.18 -6.81
N PRO A 277 16.96 -16.29 -8.10
CA PRO A 277 16.20 -17.07 -9.04
C PRO A 277 15.99 -18.44 -8.40
N VAL A 278 14.74 -18.84 -8.16
CA VAL A 278 14.46 -20.21 -7.75
C VAL A 278 15.02 -21.06 -8.89
N PRO A 279 16.09 -21.87 -8.68
CA PRO A 279 16.55 -22.76 -9.72
C PRO A 279 15.35 -23.59 -10.12
N PRO A 280 15.03 -23.69 -11.42
CA PRO A 280 13.78 -24.28 -11.83
C PRO A 280 13.73 -25.71 -11.27
N THR A 281 12.78 -25.97 -10.38
CA THR A 281 12.44 -27.32 -9.93
C THR A 281 11.66 -28.00 -11.04
N TYR A 282 12.25 -28.11 -12.23
CA TYR A 282 11.90 -29.21 -13.10
C TYR A 282 12.57 -30.43 -12.49
N PRO A 283 11.89 -31.57 -12.31
CA PRO A 283 12.61 -32.81 -12.19
C PRO A 283 13.48 -32.90 -13.43
N THR A 284 14.80 -32.80 -13.27
CA THR A 284 15.75 -33.20 -14.30
C THR A 284 15.46 -34.66 -14.54
N THR A 285 14.70 -34.97 -15.59
CA THR A 285 14.61 -36.32 -16.12
C THR A 285 16.06 -36.79 -16.27
N PRO A 286 16.46 -37.91 -15.64
CA PRO A 286 17.81 -38.41 -15.78
C PRO A 286 18.11 -38.53 -17.28
N ALA A 287 19.21 -37.93 -17.73
CA ALA A 287 19.71 -38.13 -19.07
C ALA A 287 19.82 -39.65 -19.28
N GLY A 288 18.93 -40.19 -20.13
CA GLY A 288 18.98 -41.59 -20.54
C GLY A 288 20.36 -41.89 -21.16
N PRO A 289 20.83 -43.14 -21.07
CA PRO A 289 22.19 -43.50 -21.42
C PRO A 289 22.54 -43.09 -22.86
N GLN A 290 23.70 -42.43 -23.01
CA GLN A 290 24.33 -42.12 -24.29
C GLN A 290 24.42 -43.39 -25.13
N ASN A 291 23.80 -43.36 -26.31
CA ASN A 291 23.83 -44.44 -27.28
C ASN A 291 25.25 -44.55 -27.87
N PRO A 292 25.99 -45.66 -27.70
CA PRO A 292 27.27 -45.86 -28.35
C PRO A 292 27.03 -46.52 -29.72
N GLY A 293 27.25 -45.78 -30.81
CA GLY A 293 27.35 -46.38 -32.13
C GLY A 293 26.91 -45.47 -33.26
N VAL A 294 27.88 -44.81 -33.89
CA VAL A 294 27.75 -44.37 -35.29
C VAL A 294 28.82 -45.17 -36.06
N PRO A 295 28.46 -45.96 -37.08
CA PRO A 295 29.42 -46.70 -37.88
C PRO A 295 30.15 -45.79 -38.88
N GLN A 296 31.45 -46.07 -39.10
CA GLN A 296 32.13 -45.76 -40.36
C GLN A 296 32.12 -47.01 -41.24
#